data_AF-K9ZKI5-F1
#
_entry.id   AF-K9ZKI5-F1
#
_cell.length_a   1.000
_cell.length_b   1.000
_cell.length_c   1.000
_cell.angle_alpha   90.00
_cell.angle_beta   90.00
_cell.angle_gamma   90.00
#
_symmetry.space_group_name_H-M   'P 1'
#
loop_
_entity.id
_entity.type
_entity.pdbx_description
1 polymer ?
#
loop_
_entity_poly.entity_id
_entity_poly.type
_entity_poly.pdbx_seq_one_letter_code
_entity_poly.pdbx_strand_id
1 'polypeptide(L)'
;MAKNCAVVIGINKYNRIQRLQYAKIDAERVRDYFNRDLGVQPENLYFFSDDSPPDQHGLDTQPTYGTLISFLGDRFAQPFLNPGDTLWFYFSGHGIPHEGRDYLLPIDGNPRTVPNLAIPITYITERLRRSGADNIVLFIDACRSTGEKSAGLGIGEEKQQGVITFFSCSPSQVSYEIEELQQGAFTHVLLNGLQIQGQSNCATVERLYNYLRHQVPQLTLKHKNYIQTPYAAIEPATKLHYILLPKSANDRDISALREDAFHAEIEGNFDLAFQLWVRVNVAAGGQDMKAITAFQRLANKQSQSQSEQRREAEAQGQKIAAAKRRELIVDLGQGITLELG
;
A
#
# COMPACT_ATOMS: atom_id res chain seq x y z
N MET A 1 11.98 5.91 13.75
CA MET A 1 11.25 4.67 13.42
C MET A 1 10.41 4.91 12.18
N ALA A 2 10.34 3.93 11.27
CA ALA A 2 9.43 3.96 10.13
C ALA A 2 7.97 4.13 10.62
N LYS A 3 7.24 5.07 10.01
CA LYS A 3 5.85 5.36 10.33
C LYS A 3 4.92 4.60 9.39
N ASN A 4 3.78 4.20 9.93
CA ASN A 4 2.66 3.68 9.14
C ASN A 4 1.54 4.72 9.10
N CYS A 5 0.99 4.95 7.91
CA CYS A 5 -0.21 5.75 7.67
C CYS A 5 -1.26 4.85 7.00
N ALA A 6 -2.54 5.04 7.30
CA ALA A 6 -3.61 4.24 6.73
C ALA A 6 -4.79 5.08 6.25
N VAL A 7 -5.36 4.69 5.11
CA VAL A 7 -6.67 5.14 4.61
C VAL A 7 -7.54 3.89 4.48
N VAL A 8 -8.68 3.86 5.18
CA VAL A 8 -9.55 2.68 5.28
C VAL A 8 -10.98 3.09 4.96
N ILE A 9 -11.57 2.48 3.94
CA ILE A 9 -12.89 2.83 3.41
C ILE A 9 -13.76 1.57 3.35
N GLY A 10 -14.97 1.64 3.91
CA GLY A 10 -15.95 0.53 3.87
C GLY A 10 -17.36 1.04 3.63
N ILE A 11 -18.02 0.57 2.57
CA ILE A 11 -19.31 1.12 2.13
C ILE A 11 -20.35 0.00 1.98
N ASN A 12 -21.40 0.01 2.79
CA ASN A 12 -22.54 -0.89 2.64
C ASN A 12 -23.71 -0.20 1.94
N LYS A 13 -24.04 1.04 2.37
CA LYS A 13 -25.31 1.71 2.09
C LYS A 13 -25.23 2.66 0.90
N TYR A 14 -25.05 2.09 -0.29
CA TYR A 14 -25.07 2.86 -1.52
C TYR A 14 -26.45 3.48 -1.84
N ASN A 15 -26.43 4.68 -2.43
CA ASN A 15 -27.64 5.45 -2.76
C ASN A 15 -28.39 4.90 -3.99
N ARG A 16 -27.65 4.37 -4.98
CA ARG A 16 -28.19 4.05 -6.31
C ARG A 16 -27.92 2.62 -6.79
N ILE A 17 -27.21 1.82 -5.99
CA ILE A 17 -26.85 0.44 -6.31
C ILE A 17 -27.13 -0.48 -5.13
N GLN A 18 -27.03 -1.78 -5.38
CA GLN A 18 -27.30 -2.80 -4.37
C GLN A 18 -26.44 -2.59 -3.13
N ARG A 19 -27.04 -2.72 -1.94
CA ARG A 19 -26.32 -2.65 -0.68
C ARG A 19 -25.48 -3.90 -0.44
N LEU A 20 -24.32 -3.70 0.18
CA LEU A 20 -23.49 -4.76 0.74
C LEU A 20 -23.82 -4.95 2.23
N GLN A 21 -23.41 -6.06 2.82
CA GLN A 21 -23.71 -6.38 4.22
C GLN A 21 -22.53 -6.15 5.16
N TYR A 22 -21.30 -6.41 4.69
CA TYR A 22 -20.12 -6.54 5.52
C TYR A 22 -18.93 -5.67 5.13
N ALA A 23 -19.00 -4.93 4.03
CA ALA A 23 -17.92 -4.02 3.64
C ALA A 23 -17.55 -3.00 4.74
N LYS A 24 -18.55 -2.48 5.47
CA LYS A 24 -18.32 -1.63 6.65
C LYS A 24 -17.55 -2.38 7.76
N ILE A 25 -18.04 -3.52 8.22
CA ILE A 25 -17.43 -4.25 9.35
C ILE A 25 -16.04 -4.78 9.00
N ASP A 26 -15.82 -5.11 7.74
CA ASP A 26 -14.50 -5.46 7.20
C ASP A 26 -13.53 -4.30 7.31
N ALA A 27 -13.92 -3.10 6.89
CA ALA A 27 -13.14 -1.89 7.06
C ALA A 27 -12.87 -1.56 8.55
N GLU A 28 -13.84 -1.74 9.43
CA GLU A 28 -13.66 -1.55 10.88
C GLU A 28 -12.62 -2.52 11.45
N ARG A 29 -12.65 -3.80 11.06
CA ARG A 29 -11.67 -4.80 11.50
C ARG A 29 -10.28 -4.52 10.96
N VAL A 30 -10.16 -4.07 9.71
CA VAL A 30 -8.87 -3.68 9.12
C VAL A 30 -8.32 -2.42 9.77
N ARG A 31 -9.15 -1.40 10.01
CA ARG A 31 -8.80 -0.20 10.78
C ARG A 31 -8.22 -0.58 12.13
N ASP A 32 -8.91 -1.46 12.85
CA ASP A 32 -8.51 -1.91 14.17
C ASP A 32 -7.18 -2.67 14.17
N TYR A 33 -6.97 -3.55 13.18
CA TYR A 33 -5.70 -4.24 13.00
C TYR A 33 -4.56 -3.26 12.66
N PHE A 34 -4.79 -2.31 11.76
CA PHE A 34 -3.79 -1.28 11.41
C PHE A 34 -3.39 -0.44 12.62
N ASN A 35 -4.34 -0.05 13.47
CA ASN A 35 -4.04 0.69 14.68
C ASN A 35 -3.29 -0.16 15.71
N ARG A 36 -3.79 -1.36 16.04
CA ARG A 36 -3.28 -2.19 17.14
C ARG A 36 -1.99 -2.92 16.79
N ASP A 37 -1.94 -3.57 15.63
CA ASP A 37 -0.88 -4.50 15.26
C ASP A 37 0.20 -3.82 14.41
N LEU A 38 -0.18 -2.95 13.48
CA LEU A 38 0.76 -2.15 12.68
C LEU A 38 1.17 -0.83 13.33
N GLY A 39 0.55 -0.46 14.46
CA GLY A 39 0.91 0.74 15.21
C GLY A 39 0.63 2.05 14.48
N VAL A 40 -0.32 2.06 13.54
CA VAL A 40 -0.77 3.29 12.87
C VAL A 40 -1.38 4.21 13.92
N GLN A 41 -0.76 5.37 14.12
CA GLN A 41 -1.23 6.35 15.09
C GLN A 41 -2.55 6.99 14.62
N PRO A 42 -3.47 7.35 15.55
CA PRO A 42 -4.78 7.93 15.21
C PRO A 42 -4.73 9.10 14.21
N GLU A 43 -3.74 9.99 14.34
CA GLU A 43 -3.54 11.14 13.47
C GLU A 43 -3.13 10.78 12.02
N ASN A 44 -2.66 9.55 11.81
CA ASN A 44 -2.30 8.99 10.50
C ASN A 44 -3.27 7.88 10.06
N LEU A 45 -4.43 7.73 10.73
CA LEU A 45 -5.45 6.74 10.41
C LEU A 45 -6.73 7.44 9.96
N TYR A 46 -6.99 7.40 8.65
CA TYR A 46 -8.19 7.99 8.06
C TYR A 46 -9.22 6.89 7.78
N PHE A 47 -10.41 7.02 8.37
CA PHE A 47 -11.47 6.02 8.27
C PHE A 47 -12.75 6.65 7.71
N PHE A 48 -13.31 6.02 6.66
CA PHE A 48 -14.53 6.45 6.00
C PHE A 48 -15.53 5.30 5.91
N SER A 49 -16.74 5.48 6.42
CA SER A 49 -17.84 4.54 6.27
C SER A 49 -19.19 5.24 6.16
N ASP A 50 -20.24 4.50 5.81
CA ASP A 50 -21.59 5.06 5.57
C ASP A 50 -22.10 5.99 6.69
N ASP A 51 -21.72 5.68 7.92
CA ASP A 51 -22.14 6.29 9.18
C ASP A 51 -20.94 6.60 10.10
N SER A 52 -19.74 6.76 9.56
CA SER A 52 -18.60 7.19 10.36
C SER A 52 -18.84 8.62 10.88
N PRO A 53 -18.48 8.91 12.15
CA PRO A 53 -18.59 10.27 12.67
C PRO A 53 -17.57 11.19 11.96
N PRO A 54 -17.80 12.52 11.98
CA PRO A 54 -16.80 13.47 11.51
C PRO A 54 -15.43 13.22 12.16
N ASP A 55 -14.37 13.55 11.43
CA ASP A 55 -13.01 13.35 11.92
C ASP A 55 -12.66 14.31 13.08
N GLN A 56 -11.44 14.21 13.59
CA GLN A 56 -10.94 15.06 14.67
C GLN A 56 -10.96 16.58 14.36
N HIS A 57 -11.10 16.96 13.09
CA HIS A 57 -11.21 18.34 12.62
C HIS A 57 -12.65 18.74 12.30
N GLY A 58 -13.62 17.86 12.55
CA GLY A 58 -15.04 18.09 12.26
C GLY A 58 -15.40 17.95 10.78
N LEU A 59 -14.53 17.35 9.96
CA LEU A 59 -14.81 17.10 8.54
C LEU A 59 -15.63 15.82 8.36
N ASP A 60 -16.56 15.86 7.41
CA ASP A 60 -17.39 14.69 7.07
C ASP A 60 -16.51 13.53 6.59
N THR A 61 -16.80 12.33 7.10
CA THR A 61 -16.11 11.08 6.74
C THR A 61 -17.03 10.10 6.02
N GLN A 62 -18.25 10.51 5.68
CA GLN A 62 -19.11 9.72 4.81
C GLN A 62 -18.48 9.67 3.41
N PRO A 63 -18.27 8.48 2.81
CA PRO A 63 -17.49 8.31 1.59
C PRO A 63 -18.28 8.68 0.34
N THR A 64 -18.68 9.96 0.22
CA THR A 64 -19.21 10.53 -1.02
C THR A 64 -18.08 10.83 -2.01
N TYR A 65 -18.41 10.98 -3.29
CA TYR A 65 -17.44 11.39 -4.31
C TYR A 65 -16.76 12.70 -3.91
N GLY A 66 -17.53 13.70 -3.50
CA GLY A 66 -17.01 15.00 -3.07
C GLY A 66 -16.08 14.89 -1.86
N THR A 67 -16.48 14.14 -0.83
CA THR A 67 -15.68 13.92 0.38
C THR A 67 -14.34 13.26 0.06
N LEU A 68 -14.36 12.16 -0.70
CA LEU A 68 -13.15 11.40 -1.01
C LEU A 68 -12.21 12.15 -1.94
N ILE A 69 -12.73 12.87 -2.95
CA ILE A 69 -11.92 13.68 -3.86
C ILE A 69 -11.27 14.85 -3.11
N SER A 70 -12.02 15.58 -2.28
CA SER A 70 -11.47 16.66 -1.47
C SER A 70 -10.41 16.13 -0.49
N PHE A 71 -10.69 15.04 0.22
CA PHE A 71 -9.73 14.40 1.12
C PHE A 71 -8.43 14.01 0.39
N LEU A 72 -8.53 13.25 -0.71
CA LEU A 72 -7.36 12.85 -1.50
C LEU A 72 -6.64 14.08 -2.09
N GLY A 73 -7.38 15.11 -2.46
CA GLY A 73 -6.95 16.40 -2.98
C GLY A 73 -6.15 17.26 -1.99
N ASP A 74 -6.62 17.34 -0.76
CA ASP A 74 -6.04 18.22 0.25
C ASP A 74 -4.97 17.50 1.05
N ARG A 75 -5.26 16.27 1.49
CA ARG A 75 -4.38 15.51 2.39
C ARG A 75 -3.06 15.13 1.73
N PHE A 76 -3.11 14.82 0.44
CA PHE A 76 -1.96 14.41 -0.37
C PHE A 76 -1.49 15.51 -1.33
N ALA A 77 -1.82 16.78 -1.03
CA ALA A 77 -1.31 17.91 -1.79
C ALA A 77 0.22 18.09 -1.63
N GLN A 78 0.75 17.72 -0.45
CA GLN A 78 2.16 17.83 -0.08
C GLN A 78 2.63 16.54 0.61
N PRO A 79 3.92 16.18 0.47
CA PRO A 79 4.48 15.03 1.16
C PRO A 79 4.52 15.27 2.67
N PHE A 80 4.25 14.21 3.43
CA PHE A 80 4.21 14.21 4.90
C PHE A 80 4.78 12.93 5.51
N LEU A 81 5.10 11.95 4.67
CA LEU A 81 5.82 10.73 5.01
C LEU A 81 7.25 10.81 4.44
N ASN A 82 8.14 10.01 4.99
CA ASN A 82 9.55 9.97 4.65
C ASN A 82 9.92 8.65 3.97
N PRO A 83 11.10 8.59 3.30
CA PRO A 83 11.69 7.32 2.92
C PRO A 83 11.76 6.34 4.10
N GLY A 84 11.32 5.10 3.89
CA GLY A 84 11.14 4.07 4.92
C GLY A 84 9.72 3.96 5.48
N ASP A 85 8.87 4.99 5.35
CA ASP A 85 7.48 4.95 5.80
C ASP A 85 6.58 4.17 4.84
N THR A 86 5.47 3.65 5.37
CA THR A 86 4.50 2.84 4.60
C THR A 86 3.11 3.44 4.69
N LEU A 87 2.45 3.56 3.53
CA LEU A 87 1.07 3.99 3.38
C LEU A 87 0.20 2.80 3.01
N TRP A 88 -0.77 2.50 3.87
CA TRP A 88 -1.75 1.44 3.70
C TRP A 88 -3.06 2.03 3.17
N PHE A 89 -3.63 1.43 2.15
CA PHE A 89 -4.94 1.80 1.64
C PHE A 89 -5.80 0.54 1.59
N TYR A 90 -6.96 0.60 2.21
CA TYR A 90 -7.94 -0.48 2.20
C TYR A 90 -9.28 0.05 1.72
N PHE A 91 -9.89 -0.65 0.77
CA PHE A 91 -11.24 -0.37 0.30
C PHE A 91 -12.06 -1.65 0.30
N SER A 92 -13.26 -1.59 0.87
CA SER A 92 -14.30 -2.60 0.73
C SER A 92 -15.60 -1.97 0.23
N GLY A 93 -16.15 -2.49 -0.86
CA GLY A 93 -17.30 -1.87 -1.50
C GLY A 93 -17.56 -2.37 -2.93
N HIS A 94 -18.21 -1.54 -3.72
CA HIS A 94 -18.40 -1.76 -5.15
C HIS A 94 -17.30 -1.10 -5.98
N GLY A 95 -16.92 -1.80 -7.04
CA GLY A 95 -16.06 -1.28 -8.09
C GLY A 95 -16.65 -1.60 -9.47
N ILE A 96 -16.18 -0.91 -10.51
CA ILE A 96 -16.68 -1.06 -11.87
C ILE A 96 -15.57 -0.84 -12.91
N PRO A 97 -15.50 -1.64 -14.01
CA PRO A 97 -14.70 -1.29 -15.17
C PRO A 97 -15.38 -0.13 -15.90
N HIS A 98 -14.60 0.76 -16.46
CA HIS A 98 -15.13 1.61 -17.52
C HIS A 98 -14.00 2.00 -18.46
N GLU A 99 -14.19 1.78 -19.76
CA GLU A 99 -13.25 2.21 -20.81
C GLU A 99 -11.79 1.80 -20.55
N GLY A 100 -11.56 0.56 -20.10
CA GLY A 100 -10.23 0.02 -19.84
C GLY A 100 -9.57 0.51 -18.54
N ARG A 101 -10.32 1.21 -17.68
CA ARG A 101 -9.88 1.61 -16.34
C ARG A 101 -10.78 1.03 -15.26
N ASP A 102 -10.22 0.97 -14.07
CA ASP A 102 -10.92 0.47 -12.89
C ASP A 102 -11.27 1.60 -11.94
N TYR A 103 -12.53 1.58 -11.48
CA TYR A 103 -13.09 2.62 -10.62
C TYR A 103 -13.65 2.02 -9.33
N LEU A 104 -13.45 2.73 -8.22
CA LEU A 104 -14.14 2.49 -6.96
C LEU A 104 -15.38 3.38 -6.89
N LEU A 105 -16.49 2.83 -6.41
CA LEU A 105 -17.75 3.57 -6.26
C LEU A 105 -17.85 4.15 -4.84
N PRO A 106 -17.98 5.47 -4.68
CA PRO A 106 -18.41 6.12 -3.45
C PRO A 106 -19.88 5.84 -3.14
N ILE A 107 -20.37 6.26 -1.97
CA ILE A 107 -21.75 6.01 -1.50
C ILE A 107 -22.82 6.57 -2.46
N ASP A 108 -22.54 7.70 -3.10
CA ASP A 108 -23.35 8.38 -4.10
C ASP A 108 -22.98 8.00 -5.54
N GLY A 109 -22.11 7.00 -5.69
CA GLY A 109 -21.64 6.49 -6.97
C GLY A 109 -22.75 5.94 -7.85
N ASN A 110 -22.56 6.07 -9.16
CA ASN A 110 -23.56 5.67 -10.15
C ASN A 110 -22.89 4.96 -11.34
N PRO A 111 -23.13 3.65 -11.53
CA PRO A 111 -22.63 2.87 -12.67
C PRO A 111 -22.96 3.44 -14.05
N ARG A 112 -24.01 4.28 -14.16
CA ARG A 112 -24.41 4.90 -15.42
C ARG A 112 -23.65 6.19 -15.74
N THR A 113 -22.85 6.71 -14.79
CA THR A 113 -22.09 7.96 -14.93
C THR A 113 -20.71 7.83 -14.30
N VAL A 114 -19.99 6.75 -14.64
CA VAL A 114 -18.73 6.35 -14.00
C VAL A 114 -17.67 7.45 -13.99
N PRO A 115 -17.37 8.18 -15.08
CA PRO A 115 -16.35 9.23 -15.04
C PRO A 115 -16.66 10.39 -14.08
N ASN A 116 -17.93 10.60 -13.74
CA ASN A 116 -18.37 11.77 -12.96
C ASN A 116 -18.64 11.43 -11.48
N LEU A 117 -18.99 10.17 -11.18
CA LEU A 117 -19.40 9.72 -9.84
C LEU A 117 -18.71 8.40 -9.44
N ALA A 118 -17.52 8.16 -9.97
CA ALA A 118 -16.65 7.08 -9.53
C ALA A 118 -15.20 7.55 -9.53
N ILE A 119 -14.36 6.93 -8.71
CA ILE A 119 -12.97 7.36 -8.52
C ILE A 119 -12.06 6.34 -9.19
N PRO A 120 -11.28 6.73 -10.23
CA PRO A 120 -10.32 5.82 -10.84
C PRO A 120 -9.28 5.36 -9.82
N ILE A 121 -8.93 4.08 -9.82
CA ILE A 121 -7.85 3.55 -8.98
C ILE A 121 -6.53 4.25 -9.32
N THR A 122 -6.30 4.58 -10.60
CA THR A 122 -5.14 5.40 -11.03
C THR A 122 -5.09 6.77 -10.39
N TYR A 123 -6.23 7.44 -10.21
CA TYR A 123 -6.26 8.71 -9.48
C TYR A 123 -5.87 8.48 -8.02
N ILE A 124 -6.44 7.47 -7.37
CA ILE A 124 -6.10 7.14 -5.98
C ILE A 124 -4.59 6.87 -5.84
N THR A 125 -4.02 5.99 -6.67
CA THR A 125 -2.59 5.66 -6.60
C THR A 125 -1.69 6.85 -6.92
N GLU A 126 -2.08 7.73 -7.85
CA GLU A 126 -1.38 9.01 -8.10
C GLU A 126 -1.38 9.90 -6.87
N ARG A 127 -2.53 10.07 -6.20
CA ARG A 127 -2.64 10.88 -4.99
C ARG A 127 -1.82 10.29 -3.85
N LEU A 128 -1.95 9.00 -3.57
CA LEU A 128 -1.22 8.32 -2.51
C LEU A 128 0.31 8.42 -2.70
N ARG A 129 0.80 8.37 -3.95
CA ARG A 129 2.23 8.56 -4.29
C ARG A 129 2.81 9.90 -3.88
N ARG A 130 1.98 10.94 -3.74
CA ARG A 130 2.41 12.26 -3.28
C ARG A 130 2.67 12.33 -1.78
N SER A 131 2.35 11.27 -1.03
CA SER A 131 2.58 11.22 0.43
C SER A 131 4.05 11.30 0.83
N GLY A 132 4.98 10.90 -0.04
CA GLY A 132 6.40 10.73 0.29
C GLY A 132 6.74 9.37 0.89
N ALA A 133 5.76 8.47 1.05
CA ALA A 133 6.00 7.11 1.50
C ALA A 133 6.87 6.34 0.50
N ASP A 134 7.73 5.48 1.04
CA ASP A 134 8.57 4.57 0.28
C ASP A 134 7.74 3.40 -0.28
N ASN A 135 6.69 3.01 0.44
CA ASN A 135 5.77 1.95 0.02
C ASN A 135 4.32 2.35 0.16
N ILE A 136 3.54 1.92 -0.82
CA ILE A 136 2.10 2.08 -0.83
C ILE A 136 1.52 0.71 -1.10
N VAL A 137 0.75 0.21 -0.14
CA VAL A 137 0.13 -1.11 -0.18
C VAL A 137 -1.38 -0.92 -0.19
N LEU A 138 -2.00 -1.40 -1.26
CA LEU A 138 -3.44 -1.31 -1.48
C LEU A 138 -4.06 -2.70 -1.32
N PHE A 139 -5.16 -2.77 -0.59
CA PHE A 139 -6.06 -3.91 -0.51
C PHE A 139 -7.42 -3.48 -1.04
N ILE A 140 -7.86 -4.06 -2.14
CA ILE A 140 -9.11 -3.70 -2.82
C ILE A 140 -10.05 -4.90 -2.77
N ASP A 141 -10.97 -4.88 -1.82
CA ASP A 141 -12.07 -5.83 -1.69
C ASP A 141 -13.34 -5.30 -2.35
N ALA A 142 -13.30 -5.23 -3.69
CA ALA A 142 -14.39 -4.65 -4.46
C ALA A 142 -15.11 -5.69 -5.30
N CYS A 143 -16.44 -5.75 -5.15
CA CYS A 143 -17.32 -6.53 -6.02
C CYS A 143 -17.62 -5.75 -7.30
N ARG A 144 -17.68 -6.43 -8.44
CA ARG A 144 -18.32 -5.91 -9.65
C ARG A 144 -19.74 -6.41 -9.76
N SER A 145 -20.71 -5.70 -9.16
CA SER A 145 -22.12 -5.93 -9.45
C SER A 145 -22.74 -4.68 -10.08
N THR A 146 -22.76 -4.68 -11.41
CA THR A 146 -23.87 -4.03 -12.10
C THR A 146 -24.87 -5.14 -12.38
N GLY A 147 -26.07 -5.00 -11.84
CA GLY A 147 -27.14 -6.01 -11.79
C GLY A 147 -27.72 -6.44 -13.15
N GLU A 148 -26.89 -6.80 -14.10
CA GLU A 148 -27.23 -7.57 -15.27
C GLU A 148 -26.24 -8.73 -15.38
N LYS A 149 -26.62 -9.80 -16.08
CA LYS A 149 -25.82 -11.02 -16.27
C LYS A 149 -24.57 -10.78 -17.15
N SER A 150 -23.89 -9.64 -17.02
CA SER A 150 -22.54 -9.40 -17.53
C SER A 150 -21.54 -10.16 -16.65
N ALA A 151 -21.56 -11.48 -16.81
CA ALA A 151 -20.45 -12.33 -16.42
C ALA A 151 -19.17 -11.81 -17.07
N GLY A 152 -18.12 -11.61 -16.28
CA GLY A 152 -16.77 -11.79 -16.78
C GLY A 152 -15.90 -10.56 -16.99
N LEU A 153 -16.29 -9.36 -16.56
CA LEU A 153 -15.36 -8.25 -16.45
C LEU A 153 -15.21 -7.98 -14.94
N GLY A 154 -14.00 -8.09 -14.38
CA GLY A 154 -13.44 -7.94 -13.00
C GLY A 154 -12.33 -6.85 -12.92
N ILE A 155 -12.17 -6.13 -11.78
CA ILE A 155 -11.21 -5.01 -11.64
C ILE A 155 -9.81 -5.58 -11.66
N GLY A 156 -8.91 -4.97 -12.43
CA GLY A 156 -7.50 -5.27 -12.26
C GLY A 156 -6.58 -5.35 -13.46
N GLU A 157 -7.01 -4.84 -14.60
CA GLU A 157 -6.19 -4.91 -15.81
C GLU A 157 -5.23 -3.72 -15.93
N GLU A 158 -5.47 -2.65 -15.14
CA GLU A 158 -4.68 -1.42 -15.17
C GLU A 158 -3.41 -1.54 -14.29
N LYS A 159 -2.23 -1.32 -14.90
CA LYS A 159 -0.95 -1.28 -14.17
C LYS A 159 -0.85 -0.04 -13.30
N GLN A 160 -0.48 -0.22 -12.04
CA GLN A 160 -0.30 0.84 -11.07
C GLN A 160 1.19 0.98 -10.72
N GLN A 161 1.87 1.95 -11.33
CA GLN A 161 3.30 2.12 -11.17
C GLN A 161 3.69 2.49 -9.73
N GLY A 162 4.64 1.75 -9.16
CA GLY A 162 5.27 2.06 -7.87
C GLY A 162 4.47 1.63 -6.63
N VAL A 163 3.34 0.93 -6.79
CA VAL A 163 2.50 0.48 -5.67
C VAL A 163 2.36 -1.04 -5.67
N ILE A 164 2.02 -1.60 -4.51
CA ILE A 164 1.67 -3.01 -4.35
C ILE A 164 0.15 -3.06 -4.16
N THR A 165 -0.58 -3.69 -5.07
CA THR A 165 -2.04 -3.77 -4.96
C THR A 165 -2.50 -5.22 -4.94
N PHE A 166 -3.24 -5.60 -3.91
CA PHE A 166 -3.92 -6.88 -3.79
C PHE A 166 -5.40 -6.67 -4.08
N PHE A 167 -5.92 -7.42 -5.04
CA PHE A 167 -7.33 -7.42 -5.39
C PHE A 167 -7.97 -8.71 -4.91
N SER A 168 -9.20 -8.59 -4.40
CA SER A 168 -9.91 -9.71 -3.80
C SER A 168 -10.24 -10.85 -4.77
N CYS A 169 -10.35 -10.55 -6.07
CA CYS A 169 -10.67 -11.53 -7.10
C CYS A 169 -10.03 -11.14 -8.45
N SER A 170 -9.91 -12.11 -9.36
CA SER A 170 -9.33 -11.89 -10.69
C SER A 170 -10.28 -11.06 -11.58
N PRO A 171 -9.78 -10.46 -12.68
CA PRO A 171 -10.56 -9.64 -13.61
C PRO A 171 -11.74 -10.28 -14.33
N SER A 172 -12.26 -11.43 -13.93
CA SER A 172 -13.50 -12.01 -14.46
C SER A 172 -14.34 -12.67 -13.37
N GLN A 173 -13.94 -12.48 -12.10
CA GLN A 173 -14.53 -13.12 -10.94
C GLN A 173 -15.29 -12.13 -10.05
N VAL A 174 -16.04 -12.68 -9.11
CA VAL A 174 -16.82 -11.94 -8.12
C VAL A 174 -16.14 -12.07 -6.75
N SER A 175 -16.11 -10.96 -5.98
CA SER A 175 -15.77 -11.00 -4.56
C SER A 175 -17.02 -11.34 -3.75
N TYR A 176 -16.92 -12.23 -2.77
CA TYR A 176 -18.09 -12.71 -2.01
C TYR A 176 -18.06 -12.32 -0.54
N GLU A 177 -19.24 -11.95 -0.06
CA GLU A 177 -19.58 -11.81 1.36
C GLU A 177 -20.11 -13.15 1.92
N ILE A 178 -19.55 -13.62 3.02
CA ILE A 178 -19.90 -14.89 3.68
C ILE A 178 -20.71 -14.60 4.95
N GLU A 179 -21.99 -14.98 4.94
CA GLU A 179 -22.94 -14.70 6.02
C GLU A 179 -22.50 -15.35 7.34
N GLU A 180 -22.04 -16.60 7.27
CA GLU A 180 -21.60 -17.35 8.46
C GLU A 180 -20.39 -16.73 9.15
N LEU A 181 -19.61 -15.92 8.42
CA LEU A 181 -18.44 -15.21 8.94
C LEU A 181 -18.74 -13.74 9.24
N GLN A 182 -19.86 -13.22 8.72
CA GLN A 182 -20.18 -11.79 8.71
C GLN A 182 -19.02 -10.93 8.18
N GLN A 183 -18.44 -11.37 7.06
CA GLN A 183 -17.26 -10.77 6.41
C GLN A 183 -17.21 -11.07 4.91
N GLY A 184 -16.51 -10.22 4.17
CA GLY A 184 -15.94 -10.53 2.86
C GLY A 184 -14.91 -11.67 2.97
N ALA A 185 -14.97 -12.61 2.03
CA ALA A 185 -14.08 -13.77 2.02
C ALA A 185 -12.60 -13.38 1.93
N PHE A 186 -12.29 -12.37 1.11
CA PHE A 186 -10.93 -11.86 0.98
C PHE A 186 -10.46 -11.20 2.27
N THR A 187 -11.25 -10.28 2.83
CA THR A 187 -10.87 -9.57 4.04
C THR A 187 -10.70 -10.50 5.24
N HIS A 188 -11.56 -11.51 5.38
CA HIS A 188 -11.42 -12.54 6.41
C HIS A 188 -10.07 -13.26 6.32
N VAL A 189 -9.72 -13.74 5.11
CA VAL A 189 -8.45 -14.43 4.89
C VAL A 189 -7.26 -13.48 5.04
N LEU A 190 -7.36 -12.24 4.56
CA LEU A 190 -6.32 -11.22 4.70
C LEU A 190 -5.95 -11.01 6.17
N LEU A 191 -6.94 -10.75 7.03
CA LEU A 191 -6.71 -10.53 8.45
C LEU A 191 -6.09 -11.76 9.13
N ASN A 192 -6.56 -12.96 8.80
CA ASN A 192 -5.97 -14.21 9.30
C ASN A 192 -4.49 -14.32 8.89
N GLY A 193 -4.17 -14.07 7.61
CA GLY A 193 -2.81 -14.16 7.07
C GLY A 193 -1.84 -13.17 7.73
N LEU A 194 -2.30 -11.93 7.95
CA LEU A 194 -1.55 -10.87 8.61
C LEU A 194 -1.26 -11.15 10.10
N GLN A 195 -1.99 -12.07 10.72
CA GLN A 195 -1.80 -12.44 12.13
C GLN A 195 -0.96 -13.71 12.33
N ILE A 196 -0.68 -14.47 11.26
CA ILE A 196 0.08 -15.72 11.39
C ILE A 196 1.49 -15.44 11.93
N GLN A 197 1.87 -16.15 12.98
CA GLN A 197 3.20 -16.11 13.58
C GLN A 197 4.00 -17.38 13.25
N GLY A 198 5.30 -17.36 13.54
CA GLY A 198 6.19 -18.50 13.32
C GLY A 198 6.53 -18.73 11.85
N GLN A 199 6.89 -19.96 11.49
CA GLN A 199 7.51 -20.26 10.20
C GLN A 199 6.57 -20.04 8.99
N SER A 200 5.26 -20.16 9.18
CA SER A 200 4.24 -20.00 8.14
C SER A 200 3.67 -18.57 8.04
N ASN A 201 4.30 -17.58 8.69
CA ASN A 201 3.82 -16.20 8.65
C ASN A 201 3.74 -15.60 7.23
N CYS A 202 3.11 -14.43 7.11
CA CYS A 202 2.96 -13.71 5.85
C CYS A 202 3.75 -12.39 5.82
N ALA A 203 5.00 -12.41 6.31
CA ALA A 203 5.77 -11.18 6.50
C ALA A 203 6.12 -10.41 5.22
N THR A 204 6.15 -11.08 4.06
CA THR A 204 6.47 -10.45 2.77
C THR A 204 5.27 -10.38 1.84
N VAL A 205 5.35 -9.51 0.83
CA VAL A 205 4.35 -9.42 -0.26
C VAL A 205 4.13 -10.77 -0.91
N GLU A 206 5.20 -11.47 -1.27
CA GLU A 206 5.12 -12.80 -1.89
C GLU A 206 4.40 -13.82 -1.00
N ARG A 207 4.77 -13.89 0.29
CA ARG A 207 4.19 -14.87 1.22
C ARG A 207 2.71 -14.59 1.47
N LEU A 208 2.36 -13.33 1.70
CA LEU A 208 0.97 -12.92 1.84
C LEU A 208 0.18 -13.22 0.55
N TYR A 209 0.75 -12.93 -0.61
CA TYR A 209 0.11 -13.20 -1.89
C TYR A 209 -0.18 -14.69 -2.11
N ASN A 210 0.81 -15.55 -1.85
CA ASN A 210 0.69 -16.98 -1.95
C ASN A 210 -0.36 -17.54 -0.98
N TYR A 211 -0.38 -17.02 0.26
CA TYR A 211 -1.39 -17.37 1.25
C TYR A 211 -2.81 -17.01 0.78
N LEU A 212 -3.02 -15.77 0.32
CA LEU A 212 -4.31 -15.30 -0.20
C LEU A 212 -4.78 -16.15 -1.39
N ARG A 213 -3.88 -16.42 -2.35
CA ARG A 213 -4.18 -17.25 -3.53
C ARG A 213 -4.54 -18.69 -3.20
N HIS A 214 -4.08 -19.20 -2.07
CA HIS A 214 -4.41 -20.56 -1.64
C HIS A 214 -5.71 -20.62 -0.83
N GLN A 215 -5.89 -19.69 0.09
CA GLN A 215 -6.94 -19.77 1.11
C GLN A 215 -8.28 -19.19 0.66
N VAL A 216 -8.30 -18.09 -0.12
CA VAL A 216 -9.55 -17.48 -0.58
C VAL A 216 -10.36 -18.42 -1.50
N PRO A 217 -9.75 -19.12 -2.49
CA PRO A 217 -10.46 -20.11 -3.29
C PRO A 217 -11.09 -21.23 -2.45
N GLN A 218 -10.36 -21.73 -1.44
CA GLN A 218 -10.84 -22.81 -0.58
C GLN A 218 -12.03 -22.36 0.26
N LEU A 219 -11.95 -21.16 0.84
CA LEU A 219 -13.01 -20.60 1.66
C LEU A 219 -14.28 -20.35 0.85
N THR A 220 -14.13 -19.74 -0.33
CA THR A 220 -15.27 -19.42 -1.21
C THR A 220 -15.88 -20.66 -1.84
N LEU A 221 -15.08 -21.66 -2.21
CA LEU A 221 -15.59 -22.94 -2.70
C LEU A 221 -16.46 -23.61 -1.63
N LYS A 222 -16.02 -23.59 -0.36
CA LYS A 222 -16.74 -24.18 0.77
C LYS A 222 -18.07 -23.45 1.07
N HIS A 223 -18.07 -22.12 1.10
CA HIS A 223 -19.23 -21.34 1.57
C HIS A 223 -20.18 -20.87 0.45
N LYS A 224 -19.68 -20.75 -0.78
CA LYS A 224 -20.44 -20.17 -1.91
C LYS A 224 -20.50 -21.08 -3.13
N ASN A 225 -19.83 -22.23 -3.10
CA ASN A 225 -19.67 -23.11 -4.26
C ASN A 225 -19.11 -22.34 -5.48
N TYR A 226 -18.19 -21.42 -5.22
CA TYR A 226 -17.59 -20.54 -6.23
C TYR A 226 -16.10 -20.35 -5.93
N ILE A 227 -15.26 -20.32 -6.96
CA ILE A 227 -13.83 -20.07 -6.80
C ILE A 227 -13.56 -18.57 -7.01
N GLN A 228 -13.25 -17.88 -5.91
CA GLN A 228 -12.70 -16.53 -5.92
C GLN A 228 -11.17 -16.59 -5.85
N THR A 229 -10.47 -16.09 -6.86
CA THR A 229 -9.00 -16.14 -6.94
C THR A 229 -8.41 -14.74 -6.83
N PRO A 230 -7.81 -14.38 -5.68
CA PRO A 230 -7.12 -13.10 -5.54
C PRO A 230 -5.96 -12.96 -6.52
N TYR A 231 -5.69 -11.73 -6.92
CA TYR A 231 -4.53 -11.41 -7.73
C TYR A 231 -3.82 -10.14 -7.20
N ALA A 232 -2.53 -10.00 -7.49
CA ALA A 232 -1.76 -8.84 -7.07
C ALA A 232 -1.08 -8.19 -8.29
N ALA A 233 -1.17 -6.87 -8.36
CA ALA A 233 -0.40 -6.03 -9.27
C ALA A 233 0.78 -5.43 -8.48
N ILE A 234 2.00 -5.85 -8.82
CA ILE A 234 3.22 -5.53 -8.08
C ILE A 234 4.20 -4.89 -9.04
N GLU A 235 4.48 -3.60 -8.86
CA GLU A 235 5.41 -2.86 -9.71
C GLU A 235 6.39 -2.00 -8.88
N PRO A 236 7.72 -2.16 -9.07
CA PRO A 236 8.38 -3.22 -9.85
C PRO A 236 8.24 -4.63 -9.23
N ALA A 237 8.50 -5.68 -10.00
CA ALA A 237 8.41 -7.08 -9.52
C ALA A 237 9.32 -7.38 -8.31
N THR A 238 10.42 -6.64 -8.15
CA THR A 238 11.30 -6.71 -6.98
C THR A 238 10.59 -6.40 -5.65
N LYS A 239 9.43 -5.72 -5.69
CA LYS A 239 8.59 -5.52 -4.51
C LYS A 239 7.95 -6.81 -3.97
N LEU A 240 8.10 -7.97 -4.62
CA LEU A 240 7.71 -9.27 -4.07
C LEU A 240 8.42 -9.60 -2.75
N HIS A 241 9.70 -9.25 -2.64
CA HIS A 241 10.49 -9.46 -1.42
C HIS A 241 10.25 -8.39 -0.35
N TYR A 242 9.38 -7.42 -0.62
CA TYR A 242 9.10 -6.38 0.34
C TYR A 242 8.51 -6.96 1.63
N ILE A 243 9.16 -6.64 2.74
CA ILE A 243 8.74 -7.02 4.09
C ILE A 243 7.63 -6.07 4.56
N LEU A 244 6.40 -6.58 4.53
CA LEU A 244 5.19 -5.93 5.03
C LEU A 244 5.14 -5.90 6.56
N LEU A 245 5.62 -6.97 7.21
CA LEU A 245 5.56 -7.16 8.66
C LEU A 245 6.97 -7.39 9.22
N PRO A 246 7.74 -6.33 9.51
CA PRO A 246 9.13 -6.44 9.97
C PRO A 246 9.29 -7.32 11.21
N LYS A 247 8.33 -7.27 12.14
CA LYS A 247 8.36 -8.06 13.39
C LYS A 247 8.19 -9.57 13.16
N SER A 248 7.67 -9.98 12.01
CA SER A 248 7.43 -11.38 11.66
C SER A 248 8.42 -11.91 10.63
N ALA A 249 9.26 -11.03 10.05
CA ALA A 249 10.25 -11.43 9.06
C ALA A 249 11.31 -12.37 9.65
N ASN A 250 11.73 -13.35 8.85
CA ASN A 250 12.80 -14.28 9.21
C ASN A 250 14.08 -13.99 8.40
N ASP A 251 15.16 -14.70 8.74
CA ASP A 251 16.46 -14.51 8.09
C ASP A 251 16.45 -14.73 6.58
N ARG A 252 15.55 -15.58 6.05
CA ARG A 252 15.42 -15.79 4.60
C ARG A 252 14.82 -14.55 3.94
N ASP A 253 13.75 -13.99 4.53
CA ASP A 253 13.12 -12.76 4.04
C ASP A 253 14.13 -11.60 4.01
N ILE A 254 14.88 -11.44 5.11
CA ILE A 254 15.91 -10.38 5.22
C ILE A 254 17.05 -10.63 4.23
N SER A 255 17.46 -11.89 4.02
CA SER A 255 18.55 -12.21 3.08
C SER A 255 18.17 -11.93 1.63
N ALA A 256 16.95 -12.27 1.20
CA ALA A 256 16.45 -11.91 -0.12
C ALA A 256 16.46 -10.39 -0.33
N LEU A 257 16.01 -9.63 0.67
CA LEU A 257 16.02 -8.17 0.60
C LEU A 257 17.44 -7.58 0.57
N ARG A 258 18.42 -8.21 1.23
CA ARG A 258 19.84 -7.83 1.12
C ARG A 258 20.37 -8.06 -0.30
N GLU A 259 20.02 -9.17 -0.93
CA GLU A 259 20.42 -9.47 -2.31
C GLU A 259 19.88 -8.40 -3.26
N ASP A 260 18.60 -8.02 -3.13
CA ASP A 260 18.02 -6.92 -3.91
C ASP A 260 18.77 -5.60 -3.68
N ALA A 261 19.13 -5.30 -2.42
CA ALA A 261 19.85 -4.08 -2.08
C ALA A 261 21.25 -4.03 -2.73
N PHE A 262 21.97 -5.15 -2.72
CA PHE A 262 23.25 -5.28 -3.42
C PHE A 262 23.10 -5.16 -4.93
N HIS A 263 22.08 -5.79 -5.52
CA HIS A 263 21.81 -5.67 -6.95
C HIS A 263 21.56 -4.22 -7.36
N ALA A 264 20.74 -3.48 -6.60
CA ALA A 264 20.52 -2.06 -6.84
C ALA A 264 21.81 -1.22 -6.72
N GLU A 265 22.71 -1.53 -5.78
CA GLU A 265 24.04 -0.88 -5.68
C GLU A 265 24.90 -1.14 -6.94
N ILE A 266 24.87 -2.37 -7.45
CA ILE A 266 25.64 -2.80 -8.62
C ILE A 266 25.11 -2.15 -9.90
N GLU A 267 23.79 -2.04 -10.04
CA GLU A 267 23.11 -1.37 -11.16
C GLU A 267 23.26 0.16 -11.11
N GLY A 268 23.84 0.71 -10.04
CA GLY A 268 24.03 2.15 -9.85
C GLY A 268 22.77 2.89 -9.42
N ASN A 269 21.69 2.18 -9.06
CA ASN A 269 20.48 2.77 -8.52
C ASN A 269 20.62 3.02 -7.02
N PHE A 270 21.41 4.03 -6.66
CA PHE A 270 21.80 4.29 -5.26
C PHE A 270 20.64 4.70 -4.35
N ASP A 271 19.61 5.36 -4.89
CA ASP A 271 18.42 5.73 -4.12
C ASP A 271 17.62 4.47 -3.73
N LEU A 272 17.39 3.56 -4.69
CA LEU A 272 16.74 2.27 -4.43
C LEU A 272 17.57 1.42 -3.47
N ALA A 273 18.89 1.33 -3.68
CA ALA A 273 19.79 0.60 -2.81
C ALA A 273 19.71 1.12 -1.36
N PHE A 274 19.75 2.44 -1.18
CA PHE A 274 19.61 3.06 0.13
C PHE A 274 18.29 2.68 0.81
N GLN A 275 17.17 2.78 0.07
CA GLN A 275 15.84 2.40 0.57
C GLN A 275 15.79 0.93 1.01
N LEU A 276 16.33 0.02 0.20
CA LEU A 276 16.36 -1.41 0.51
C LEU A 276 17.22 -1.69 1.75
N TRP A 277 18.38 -1.03 1.90
CA TRP A 277 19.22 -1.19 3.08
C TRP A 277 18.59 -0.66 4.37
N VAL A 278 17.85 0.46 4.30
CA VAL A 278 17.05 0.94 5.45
C VAL A 278 16.08 -0.15 5.90
N ARG A 279 15.39 -0.81 4.95
CA ARG A 279 14.44 -1.88 5.28
C ARG A 279 15.11 -3.14 5.83
N VAL A 280 16.25 -3.55 5.27
CA VAL A 280 17.06 -4.64 5.84
C VAL A 280 17.38 -4.34 7.30
N ASN A 281 17.86 -3.13 7.59
CA ASN A 281 18.23 -2.76 8.94
C ASN A 281 17.02 -2.79 9.89
N VAL A 282 15.88 -2.22 9.46
CA VAL A 282 14.63 -2.24 10.26
C VAL A 282 14.15 -3.65 10.52
N ALA A 283 14.12 -4.53 9.50
CA ALA A 283 13.68 -5.92 9.65
C ALA A 283 14.62 -6.75 10.53
N ALA A 284 15.91 -6.41 10.56
CA ALA A 284 16.92 -7.02 11.43
C ALA A 284 16.99 -6.39 12.84
N GLY A 285 16.05 -5.52 13.21
CA GLY A 285 16.01 -4.89 14.54
C GLY A 285 17.05 -3.78 14.76
N GLY A 286 17.58 -3.20 13.68
CA GLY A 286 18.49 -2.06 13.72
C GLY A 286 19.98 -2.42 13.83
N GLN A 287 20.32 -3.71 13.78
CA GLN A 287 21.66 -4.21 14.08
C GLN A 287 22.34 -4.90 12.88
N ASP A 288 21.83 -4.70 11.66
CA ASP A 288 22.40 -5.36 10.49
C ASP A 288 23.71 -4.68 10.06
N MET A 289 24.83 -5.31 10.39
CA MET A 289 26.15 -4.78 10.05
C MET A 289 26.39 -4.61 8.54
N LYS A 290 25.73 -5.41 7.68
CA LYS A 290 25.86 -5.25 6.22
C LYS A 290 25.13 -3.98 5.77
N ALA A 291 23.95 -3.71 6.33
CA ALA A 291 23.20 -2.48 6.09
C ALA A 291 23.95 -1.25 6.59
N ILE A 292 24.49 -1.29 7.81
CA ILE A 292 25.28 -0.18 8.38
C ILE A 292 26.49 0.13 7.49
N THR A 293 27.22 -0.90 7.04
CA THR A 293 28.36 -0.72 6.13
C THR A 293 27.89 -0.18 4.77
N ALA A 294 26.72 -0.59 4.29
CA ALA A 294 26.15 -0.10 3.04
C ALA A 294 25.82 1.40 3.09
N PHE A 295 25.26 1.90 4.19
CA PHE A 295 25.01 3.34 4.34
C PHE A 295 26.29 4.16 4.19
N GLN A 296 27.41 3.69 4.76
CA GLN A 296 28.70 4.35 4.60
C GLN A 296 29.18 4.33 3.13
N ARG A 297 29.05 3.19 2.44
CA ARG A 297 29.42 3.09 1.01
C ARG A 297 28.59 4.05 0.14
N LEU A 298 27.28 4.10 0.37
CA LEU A 298 26.35 4.91 -0.39
C LEU A 298 26.57 6.41 -0.16
N ALA A 299 26.81 6.83 1.09
CA ALA A 299 27.15 8.21 1.42
C ALA A 299 28.43 8.66 0.69
N ASN A 300 29.48 7.83 0.70
CA ASN A 300 30.73 8.13 0.00
C ASN A 300 30.53 8.28 -1.51
N LYS A 301 29.71 7.42 -2.13
CA LYS A 301 29.40 7.49 -3.57
C LYS A 301 28.60 8.74 -3.93
N GLN A 302 27.64 9.16 -3.10
CA GLN A 302 26.90 10.41 -3.33
C GLN A 302 27.84 11.63 -3.27
N SER A 303 28.77 11.67 -2.31
CA SER A 303 29.76 12.75 -2.20
C SER A 303 30.71 12.80 -3.40
N GLN A 304 31.15 11.64 -3.92
CA GLN A 304 31.96 11.55 -5.14
C GLN A 304 31.20 12.07 -6.37
N SER A 305 29.97 11.59 -6.57
CA SER A 305 29.11 12.02 -7.68
C SER A 305 28.86 13.54 -7.68
N GLN A 306 28.58 14.13 -6.52
CA GLN A 306 28.42 15.58 -6.39
C GLN A 306 29.72 16.35 -6.70
N SER A 307 30.88 15.81 -6.32
CA SER A 307 32.17 16.42 -6.59
C SER A 307 32.53 16.40 -8.08
N GLU A 308 32.17 15.33 -8.79
CA GLU A 308 32.36 15.18 -10.25
C GLU A 308 31.44 16.12 -11.01
N GLN A 309 30.15 16.17 -10.66
CA GLN A 309 29.19 17.11 -11.25
C GLN A 309 29.60 18.58 -11.05
N ARG A 310 30.19 18.91 -9.90
CA ARG A 310 30.75 20.26 -9.67
C ARG A 310 31.91 20.56 -10.60
N ARG A 311 32.86 19.64 -10.75
CA ARG A 311 34.01 19.81 -11.66
C ARG A 311 33.57 19.98 -13.11
N GLU A 312 32.57 19.22 -13.55
CA GLU A 312 32.01 19.34 -14.91
C GLU A 312 31.28 20.67 -15.13
N ALA A 313 30.46 21.11 -14.17
CA ALA A 313 29.75 22.38 -14.27
C ALA A 313 30.71 23.60 -14.20
N GLU A 314 31.77 23.52 -13.38
CA GLU A 314 32.86 24.50 -13.35
C GLU A 314 33.63 24.54 -14.68
N ALA A 315 33.92 23.37 -15.28
CA ALA A 315 34.56 23.28 -16.60
C ALA A 315 33.68 23.83 -17.73
N GLN A 316 32.35 23.82 -17.57
CA GLN A 316 31.38 24.37 -18.52
C GLN A 316 30.99 25.83 -18.22
N GLY A 317 31.59 26.48 -17.21
CA GLY A 317 31.35 27.88 -16.87
C GLY A 317 29.96 28.18 -16.30
N GLN A 318 29.23 27.17 -15.82
CA GLN A 318 27.89 27.33 -15.24
C GLN A 318 28.00 27.70 -13.75
N LYS A 319 27.23 28.69 -13.29
CA LYS A 319 27.13 29.04 -11.86
C LYS A 319 26.34 27.96 -11.11
N ILE A 320 27.00 27.28 -10.18
CA ILE A 320 26.39 26.23 -9.35
C ILE A 320 25.72 26.88 -8.12
N ALA A 321 24.42 26.69 -7.95
CA ALA A 321 23.73 27.06 -6.72
C ALA A 321 24.24 26.20 -5.56
N ALA A 322 24.45 26.79 -4.38
CA ALA A 322 24.88 26.06 -3.20
C ALA A 322 23.91 24.90 -2.89
N ALA A 323 24.38 23.66 -3.06
CA ALA A 323 23.60 22.47 -2.76
C ALA A 323 23.14 22.52 -1.30
N LYS A 324 21.83 22.41 -1.08
CA LYS A 324 21.26 22.18 0.24
C LYS A 324 21.81 20.83 0.70
N ARG A 325 22.75 20.82 1.66
CA ARG A 325 23.18 19.60 2.34
C ARG A 325 21.91 18.94 2.87
N ARG A 326 21.53 17.78 2.33
CA ARG A 326 20.55 16.92 3.00
C ARG A 326 21.31 16.36 4.21
N GLU A 327 21.06 16.91 5.39
CA GLU A 327 21.41 16.23 6.63
C GLU A 327 20.66 14.90 6.62
N LEU A 328 21.36 13.83 6.27
CA LEU A 328 20.80 12.49 6.27
C LEU A 328 20.95 11.94 7.69
N ILE A 329 19.89 12.07 8.46
CA ILE A 329 19.78 11.47 9.79
C ILE A 329 19.17 10.09 9.61
N VAL A 330 19.98 9.04 9.71
CA VAL A 330 19.53 7.66 9.64
C VAL A 330 19.27 7.14 11.06
N ASP A 331 18.01 6.92 11.41
CA ASP A 331 17.65 6.26 12.66
C ASP A 331 18.01 4.76 12.57
N LEU A 332 19.04 4.36 13.30
CA LEU A 332 19.53 2.99 13.42
C LEU A 332 18.66 2.15 14.37
N GLY A 333 17.63 2.72 14.99
CA GLY A 333 16.82 2.08 16.02
C GLY A 333 17.29 2.47 17.43
N GLN A 334 16.39 2.29 18.42
CA GLN A 334 16.62 2.66 19.83
C GLN A 334 16.99 4.14 20.07
N GLY A 335 16.63 5.04 19.15
CA GLY A 335 16.94 6.46 19.26
C GLY A 335 18.38 6.82 18.85
N ILE A 336 19.11 5.89 18.23
CA ILE A 336 20.46 6.14 17.71
C ILE A 336 20.32 6.67 16.29
N THR A 337 20.78 7.89 16.06
CA THR A 337 20.82 8.51 14.73
C THR A 337 22.24 8.59 14.21
N LEU A 338 22.43 8.19 12.96
CA LEU A 338 23.69 8.33 12.24
C LEU A 338 23.58 9.52 11.28
N GLU A 339 24.36 10.56 11.56
CA GLU A 339 24.46 11.73 10.68
C GLU A 339 25.49 11.42 9.57
N LEU A 340 25.00 11.35 8.34
CA LEU A 340 25.84 11.23 7.15
C LEU A 340 26.01 12.64 6.56
N GLY A 341 27.19 13.25 6.81
CA GLY A 341 27.51 14.65 6.47
C GLY A 341 28.30 14.87 5.20
#